data_AF-A0A538SGM6-F1
#
_entry.id   AF-A0A538SGM6-F1
#
_cell.length_a   1.000
_cell.length_b   1.000
_cell.length_c   1.000
_cell.angle_alpha   90.00
_cell.angle_beta   90.00
_cell.angle_gamma   90.00
#
_symmetry.space_group_name_H-M   'P 1'
#
loop_
_entity.id
_entity.type
_entity.pdbx_description
1 polymer ?
#
loop_
_entity_poly.entity_id
_entity_poly.type
_entity_poly.pdbx_seq_one_letter_code
_entity_poly.pdbx_strand_id
1 'polypeptide(L)'
;MVLEYADVQNFALTEKVSEGVTSLQVSGLAFHSALAVERMVTEVQADTLCMKLVLVPARRELSGSFNYTVRVPETVRCVVFGNRRHVVWRSTGR
;
A
#
# COMPACT_ATOMS: atom_id res chain seq x y z
N MET A 1 -12.21 -6.65 5.54
CA MET A 1 -10.99 -6.95 6.34
C MET A 1 -9.85 -6.09 5.79
N VAL A 2 -8.84 -5.74 6.58
CA VAL A 2 -7.66 -5.00 6.06
C VAL A 2 -6.49 -5.97 5.95
N LEU A 3 -5.75 -5.92 4.84
CA LEU A 3 -4.54 -6.70 4.66
C LEU A 3 -3.42 -6.10 5.52
N GLU A 4 -2.85 -6.93 6.40
CA GLU A 4 -1.66 -6.55 7.15
C GLU A 4 -0.40 -6.93 6.37
N TYR A 5 0.70 -6.22 6.62
CA TYR A 5 1.97 -6.45 5.90
C TYR A 5 2.47 -7.90 6.03
N ALA A 6 2.26 -8.52 7.19
CA ALA A 6 2.65 -9.91 7.45
C ALA A 6 1.93 -10.93 6.55
N ASP A 7 0.77 -10.56 6.00
CA ASP A 7 -0.05 -11.41 5.15
C ASP A 7 0.16 -11.09 3.65
N VAL A 8 1.22 -10.34 3.31
CA VAL A 8 1.60 -10.03 1.93
C VAL A 8 2.79 -10.87 1.49
N GLN A 9 2.65 -11.60 0.39
CA GLN A 9 3.77 -12.20 -0.31
C GLN A 9 4.26 -11.34 -1.47
N ASN A 10 5.56 -11.45 -1.76
CA ASN A 10 6.24 -10.74 -2.85
C ASN A 10 5.94 -9.23 -2.86
N PHE A 11 5.90 -8.63 -1.67
CA PHE A 11 5.71 -7.19 -1.54
C PHE A 11 6.85 -6.45 -2.25
N ALA A 12 6.48 -5.58 -3.18
CA ALA A 12 7.40 -4.70 -3.89
C ALA A 12 6.90 -3.27 -3.80
N LEU A 13 7.82 -2.35 -3.52
CA LEU A 13 7.56 -0.92 -3.46
C LEU A 13 8.61 -0.19 -4.29
N THR A 14 8.16 0.55 -5.29
CA THR A 14 9.03 1.26 -6.21
C THR A 14 8.85 2.77 -6.10
N GLU A 15 9.95 3.43 -5.75
CA GLU A 15 10.24 4.86 -5.86
C GLU A 15 10.01 5.41 -7.28
N LYS A 16 9.01 6.27 -7.53
CA LYS A 16 8.95 7.08 -8.76
C LYS A 16 8.80 8.57 -8.42
N VAL A 17 9.87 9.32 -8.62
CA VAL A 17 9.85 10.79 -8.51
C VAL A 17 9.76 11.39 -9.91
N SER A 18 8.73 12.20 -10.16
CA SER A 18 8.54 12.88 -11.44
C SER A 18 8.02 14.30 -11.20
N GLU A 19 8.70 15.29 -11.76
CA GLU A 19 8.32 16.72 -11.66
C GLU A 19 8.07 17.22 -10.21
N GLY A 20 8.85 16.72 -9.24
CA GLY A 20 8.68 17.05 -7.81
C GLY A 20 7.60 16.24 -7.09
N VAL A 21 6.78 15.48 -7.82
CA VAL A 21 5.77 14.59 -7.25
C VAL A 21 6.38 13.21 -7.00
N THR A 22 6.32 12.76 -5.74
CA THR A 22 6.72 11.41 -5.35
C THR A 22 5.52 10.47 -5.50
N SER A 23 5.69 9.38 -6.23
CA SER A 23 4.70 8.32 -6.40
C SER A 23 5.30 6.98 -6.01
N LEU A 24 4.60 6.23 -5.17
CA LEU A 24 4.98 4.88 -4.77
C LEU A 24 4.13 3.89 -5.55
N GLN A 25 4.78 3.03 -6.33
CA GLN A 25 4.11 1.86 -6.88
C GLN A 25 4.22 0.72 -5.88
N VAL A 26 3.08 0.23 -5.39
CA VAL A 26 2.98 -0.80 -4.37
C VAL A 26 2.31 -2.03 -4.98
N SER A 27 2.99 -3.15 -4.98
CA SER A 27 2.45 -4.41 -5.49
C SER A 27 2.76 -5.59 -4.56
N GLY A 28 1.94 -6.63 -4.66
CA GLY A 28 2.12 -7.84 -3.88
C GLY A 28 0.97 -8.81 -4.09
N LEU A 29 0.99 -9.89 -3.32
CA LEU A 29 -0.03 -10.93 -3.30
C LEU A 29 -0.55 -11.09 -1.87
N ALA A 30 -1.85 -10.93 -1.67
CA ALA A 30 -2.49 -11.26 -0.40
C ALA A 30 -2.41 -12.78 -0.16
N PHE A 31 -1.82 -13.21 0.95
CA PHE A 31 -1.58 -14.62 1.29
C PHE A 31 -2.82 -15.28 1.89
N HIS A 32 -3.96 -15.13 1.22
CA HIS A 32 -5.22 -15.73 1.63
C HIS A 32 -5.97 -16.24 0.40
N SER A 33 -6.06 -17.56 0.24
CA SER A 33 -6.77 -18.20 -0.87
C SER A 33 -8.28 -17.90 -0.92
N ALA A 34 -8.84 -17.45 0.21
CA ALA A 34 -10.26 -17.11 0.34
C ALA A 34 -10.54 -15.60 0.21
N LEU A 35 -9.52 -14.74 0.10
CA LEU A 35 -9.69 -13.29 0.08
C LEU A 35 -8.99 -12.67 -1.13
N ALA A 36 -9.62 -11.64 -1.69
CA ALA A 36 -9.06 -10.85 -2.78
C ALA A 36 -9.01 -9.37 -2.38
N VAL A 37 -8.11 -8.63 -3.02
CA VAL A 37 -7.99 -7.19 -2.80
C VAL A 37 -9.06 -6.48 -3.61
N GLU A 38 -9.94 -5.75 -2.94
CA GLU A 38 -11.00 -4.97 -3.59
C GLU A 38 -10.52 -3.57 -3.94
N ARG A 39 -9.94 -2.88 -2.96
CA ARG A 39 -9.53 -1.49 -3.09
C ARG A 39 -8.44 -1.11 -2.10
N MET A 40 -7.74 -0.04 -2.44
CA MET A 40 -6.81 0.63 -1.56
C MET A 40 -7.43 1.91 -1.01
N VAL A 41 -7.27 2.13 0.29
CA VAL A 41 -7.62 3.36 0.97
C VAL A 41 -6.33 3.99 1.47
N THR A 42 -6.14 5.26 1.20
CA THR A 42 -5.00 6.03 1.69
C THR A 42 -5.50 7.19 2.53
N GLU A 43 -4.92 7.36 3.71
CA GLU A 43 -5.26 8.44 4.63
C GLU A 43 -3.96 9.13 5.07
N VAL A 44 -3.93 10.46 4.99
CA VAL A 44 -2.78 11.24 5.45
C VAL A 44 -3.07 11.74 6.86
N GLN A 45 -2.21 11.39 7.80
CA GLN A 45 -2.23 11.85 9.18
C GLN A 45 -0.94 12.63 9.45
N ALA A 46 -1.04 13.97 9.46
CA ALA A 46 0.10 14.89 9.60
C ALA A 46 1.20 14.64 8.55
N ASP A 47 2.28 13.96 8.93
CA ASP A 47 3.46 13.66 8.11
C ASP A 47 3.49 12.19 7.64
N THR A 48 2.44 11.42 7.93
CA THR A 48 2.41 9.98 7.70
C THR A 48 1.22 9.59 6.82
N LEU A 49 1.50 8.90 5.71
CA LEU A 49 0.46 8.33 4.84
C LEU A 49 0.20 6.88 5.23
N CYS A 50 -1.02 6.60 5.67
CA CYS A 50 -1.50 5.26 5.99
C CYS A 50 -2.16 4.63 4.77
N MET A 51 -1.58 3.54 4.26
CA MET A 51 -2.15 2.72 3.20
C MET A 51 -2.83 1.49 3.80
N LYS A 52 -4.09 1.27 3.42
CA LYS A 52 -4.88 0.12 3.84
C LYS A 52 -5.49 -0.55 2.62
N LEU A 53 -5.17 -1.82 2.40
CA LEU A 53 -5.84 -2.63 1.38
C LEU A 53 -7.04 -3.32 2.00
N VAL A 54 -8.21 -3.12 1.40
CA VAL A 54 -9.46 -3.76 1.81
C VAL A 54 -9.59 -5.10 1.12
N LEU A 55 -9.71 -6.14 1.91
CA LEU A 55 -9.95 -7.51 1.50
C LEU A 55 -11.43 -7.85 1.56
N VAL A 56 -11.90 -8.53 0.52
CA VAL A 56 -13.24 -9.12 0.38
C VAL A 56 -13.12 -10.61 0.04
N PRO A 57 -14.17 -11.43 0.28
CA PRO A 57 -14.17 -12.82 -0.15
C PRO A 57 -13.85 -12.95 -1.63
N ALA A 58 -12.91 -13.83 -1.97
CA ALA A 58 -12.50 -14.07 -3.34
C ALA A 58 -13.69 -14.54 -4.19
N ARG A 59 -13.86 -13.93 -5.36
CA ARG A 59 -14.84 -14.32 -6.39
C ARG A 59 -14.07 -14.65 -7.66
N ARG A 60 -14.71 -15.35 -8.61
CA ARG A 60 -14.07 -15.84 -9.84
C ARG A 60 -13.28 -14.78 -10.64
N GLU A 61 -13.55 -13.50 -10.43
CA GLU A 61 -12.95 -12.37 -11.16
C GLU A 61 -11.96 -11.56 -10.33
N LEU A 62 -11.80 -11.86 -9.04
CA LEU A 62 -10.95 -11.10 -8.13
C LEU A 62 -9.71 -11.90 -7.74
N SER A 63 -8.54 -11.30 -7.92
CA SER A 63 -7.25 -11.87 -7.56
C SER A 63 -6.77 -11.36 -6.20
N GLY A 64 -6.00 -12.17 -5.48
CA GLY A 64 -5.24 -11.71 -4.33
C GLY A 64 -4.08 -10.77 -4.71
N SER A 65 -3.70 -10.72 -6.00
CA SER A 65 -2.64 -9.85 -6.49
C SER A 65 -3.11 -8.41 -6.58
N PHE A 66 -2.30 -7.47 -6.11
CA PHE A 66 -2.56 -6.05 -6.20
C PHE A 66 -1.37 -5.30 -6.78
N ASN A 67 -1.66 -4.22 -7.51
CA ASN A 67 -0.67 -3.26 -7.99
C ASN A 67 -1.34 -1.89 -8.03
N TYR A 68 -0.96 -1.02 -7.10
CA TYR A 68 -1.52 0.31 -6.97
C TYR A 68 -0.40 1.34 -7.02
N THR A 69 -0.72 2.53 -7.54
CA THR A 69 0.17 3.69 -7.49
C THR A 69 -0.42 4.71 -6.52
N VAL A 70 0.35 5.08 -5.50
CA VAL A 70 -0.01 6.08 -4.50
C VAL A 70 0.84 7.32 -4.73
N ARG A 71 0.19 8.48 -4.81
CA ARG A 71 0.91 9.76 -4.79
C ARG A 71 1.19 10.12 -3.34
N VAL A 72 2.45 10.40 -3.03
CA VAL A 72 2.90 10.84 -1.71
C VAL A 72 3.00 12.37 -1.76
N PRO A 73 2.17 13.08 -0.98
CA PRO A 73 2.29 14.52 -0.83
C PRO A 73 3.67 14.91 -0.27
N GLU A 74 4.18 16.08 -0.63
CA GLU A 74 5.49 16.56 -0.15
C GLU A 74 5.55 16.73 1.38
N THR A 75 4.39 16.90 2.02
CA THR A 75 4.28 16.98 3.49
C THR A 75 4.50 15.64 4.19
N VAL A 76 4.42 14.52 3.45
CA VAL A 76 4.53 13.17 4.00
C VAL A 76 5.99 12.71 4.00
N ARG A 77 6.46 12.35 5.18
CA ARG A 77 7.82 11.82 5.40
C ARG A 77 7.85 10.31 5.58
N CYS A 78 6.71 9.69 5.87
CA CYS A 78 6.61 8.27 6.16
C CYS A 78 5.35 7.67 5.54
N VAL A 79 5.46 6.46 5.01
CA VAL A 79 4.31 5.70 4.52
C VAL A 79 4.25 4.39 5.28
N VAL A 80 3.07 4.13 5.84
CA VAL A 80 2.78 2.93 6.63
C VAL A 80 1.71 2.08 5.97
N PHE A 81 1.76 0.78 6.18
CA PHE A 81 0.86 -0.20 5.60
C PHE A 81 0.09 -0.98 6.68
N GLY A 82 -1.20 -1.20 6.44
CA GLY A 82 -2.08 -1.98 7.31
C GLY A 82 -2.51 -1.24 8.58
N ASN A 83 -3.31 -1.88 9.42
CA ASN A 83 -3.70 -1.28 10.71
C ASN A 83 -2.56 -1.31 11.73
N ARG A 84 -1.62 -2.25 11.58
CA ARG A 84 -0.39 -2.29 12.39
C ARG A 84 0.60 -1.17 12.06
N ARG A 85 0.30 -0.33 11.06
CA ARG A 85 1.12 0.80 10.64
C ARG A 85 2.57 0.39 10.37
N HIS A 86 2.77 -0.71 9.64
CA HIS A 86 4.11 -1.17 9.29
C HIS A 86 4.77 -0.18 8.33
N VAL A 87 5.94 0.36 8.68
CA VAL A 87 6.63 1.34 7.83
C VAL A 87 7.16 0.64 6.59
N VAL A 88 6.65 1.04 5.42
CA VAL A 88 7.05 0.45 4.12
C VAL A 88 7.89 1.42 3.27
N TRP A 89 7.82 2.70 3.58
CA TRP A 89 8.65 3.71 2.94
C TRP A 89 8.89 4.88 3.87
N ARG A 90 10.07 5.48 3.76
CA ARG A 90 10.43 6.74 4.39
C ARG A 90 10.98 7.66 3.32
N SER A 91 10.59 8.92 3.39
CA SER A 91 11.24 9.96 2.60
C SER A 91 12.70 9.98 3.02
N THR A 92 13.57 9.64 2.08
CA THR A 92 15.00 9.84 2.25
C THR A 92 15.21 11.34 2.13
N GLY A 93 15.01 12.04 3.25
CA GLY A 93 15.16 13.49 3.34
C GLY A 93 16.52 13.87 2.74
N ARG A 94 16.47 14.76 1.77
CA ARG A 94 17.64 15.44 1.22
C ARG A 94 18.03 16.60 2.12
#